data_AF-A0A6G8BRW9-F1
#
_entry.id   AF-A0A6G8BRW9-F1
#
_cell.length_a   1.000
_cell.length_b   1.000
_cell.length_c   1.000
_cell.angle_alpha   90.00
_cell.angle_beta   90.00
_cell.angle_gamma   90.00
#
_symmetry.space_group_name_H-M   'P 1'
#
loop_
_entity.id
_entity.type
_entity.pdbx_description
1 polymer ?
#
loop_
_entity_poly.entity_id
_entity_poly.type
_entity_poly.pdbx_seq_one_letter_code
_entity_poly.pdbx_strand_id
1 'polypeptide(L)'
;MKNRIPTLLVAALMAATSASAVLAAEDNAKQAAAAPSGPSEAVQKALDKRTKSIVDSLEGVGAALNADMFSAEFNKQATPEQVQQAMKQLRDSVGSCKLVGRINSPAPNITAYLLDCQKAFVPLEIGVEEKAPNKIQSLIFRASFWRLGAQ
;
A
#
# COMPACT_ATOMS: atom_id res chain seq x y z
N MET A 1 -0.64 -7.43 -56.11
CA MET A 1 0.57 -7.51 -56.96
C MET A 1 1.54 -6.40 -56.57
N LYS A 2 2.81 -6.77 -56.39
CA LYS A 2 4.04 -5.93 -56.32
C LYS A 2 4.19 -5.06 -55.06
N ASN A 3 4.80 -5.59 -53.98
CA ASN A 3 6.25 -5.67 -53.71
C ASN A 3 7.03 -4.43 -54.15
N ARG A 4 7.78 -3.79 -53.23
CA ARG A 4 9.27 -3.68 -53.28
C ARG A 4 9.86 -3.35 -51.88
N ILE A 5 10.64 -4.30 -51.36
CA ILE A 5 11.84 -4.07 -50.55
C ILE A 5 13.02 -4.40 -51.48
N PRO A 6 14.10 -3.61 -51.48
CA PRO A 6 15.44 -4.17 -51.23
C PRO A 6 16.23 -3.27 -50.24
N THR A 7 16.88 -3.76 -49.15
CA THR A 7 18.22 -4.42 -49.07
C THR A 7 19.28 -3.68 -49.90
N LEU A 8 20.47 -3.23 -49.46
CA LEU A 8 21.56 -3.71 -48.58
C LEU A 8 22.50 -2.48 -48.34
N LEU A 9 23.05 -2.26 -47.13
CA LEU A 9 24.44 -2.56 -46.72
C LEU A 9 25.51 -1.50 -47.10
N VAL A 10 26.27 -0.98 -46.12
CA VAL A 10 27.75 -1.12 -45.95
C VAL A 10 28.35 -0.01 -45.06
N ALA A 11 28.97 -0.49 -43.97
CA ALA A 11 30.20 -0.08 -43.26
C ALA A 11 30.51 1.39 -42.87
N ALA A 12 30.56 1.57 -41.55
CA ALA A 12 31.68 2.07 -40.74
C ALA A 12 32.67 3.10 -41.31
N LEU A 13 32.77 4.24 -40.62
CA LEU A 13 34.03 4.93 -40.39
C LEU A 13 34.10 5.37 -38.92
N MET A 14 35.09 4.85 -38.19
CA MET A 14 35.51 5.40 -36.90
C MET A 14 36.13 6.77 -37.10
N ALA A 15 35.73 7.74 -36.27
CA ALA A 15 36.59 8.85 -35.89
C ALA A 15 36.34 9.13 -34.41
N ALA A 16 37.32 8.76 -33.60
CA ALA A 16 37.42 9.16 -32.20
C ALA A 16 37.68 10.67 -32.14
N THR A 17 36.84 11.39 -31.40
CA THR A 17 37.21 12.71 -30.88
C THR A 17 36.95 12.70 -29.38
N SER A 18 37.93 12.18 -28.66
CA SER A 18 38.11 12.41 -27.23
C SER A 18 38.51 13.88 -27.04
N ALA A 19 37.66 14.70 -26.44
CA ALA A 19 38.04 15.89 -25.68
C ALA A 19 36.79 16.61 -25.14
N SER A 20 36.17 16.06 -24.08
CA SER A 20 35.47 16.91 -23.13
C SER A 20 36.46 17.19 -22.00
N ALA A 21 36.89 18.45 -21.94
CA ALA A 21 37.86 18.96 -20.99
C ALA A 21 37.53 18.55 -19.55
N VAL A 22 38.54 18.02 -18.86
CA VAL A 22 38.54 17.74 -17.44
C VAL A 22 39.03 19.00 -16.72
N LEU A 23 38.32 19.34 -15.64
CA LEU A 23 38.65 20.23 -14.49
C LEU A 23 37.95 21.58 -14.42
N ALA A 24 36.82 21.59 -13.71
CA ALA A 24 36.82 22.12 -12.34
C ALA A 24 35.98 21.18 -11.46
N ALA A 25 36.67 20.44 -10.60
CA ALA A 25 36.06 19.66 -9.53
C ALA A 25 35.76 20.60 -8.36
N GLU A 26 34.58 20.46 -7.75
CA GLU A 26 34.40 20.55 -6.29
C GLU A 26 33.02 19.98 -5.91
N ASP A 27 33.08 18.76 -5.38
CA ASP A 27 32.23 18.24 -4.30
C ASP A 27 30.70 18.25 -4.47
N ASN A 28 30.16 17.38 -5.30
CA ASN A 28 28.78 16.88 -5.13
C ASN A 28 28.67 15.39 -5.53
N ALA A 29 29.62 14.58 -5.05
CA ALA A 29 29.44 13.13 -5.00
C ALA A 29 28.97 12.71 -3.61
N LYS A 30 27.94 13.37 -3.07
CA LYS A 30 27.12 12.74 -2.04
C LYS A 30 26.25 11.74 -2.77
N GLN A 31 26.81 10.55 -2.97
CA GLN A 31 26.07 9.34 -3.28
C GLN A 31 24.81 9.37 -2.43
N ALA A 32 23.67 9.67 -3.08
CA ALA A 32 22.38 9.55 -2.44
C ALA A 32 22.26 8.07 -2.11
N ALA A 33 22.65 7.72 -0.88
CA ALA A 33 22.32 6.43 -0.31
C ALA A 33 20.83 6.27 -0.58
N ALA A 34 20.46 5.24 -1.32
CA ALA A 34 19.07 4.90 -1.53
C ALA A 34 18.43 4.92 -0.15
N ALA A 35 17.51 5.87 0.08
CA ALA A 35 16.76 5.92 1.32
C ALA A 35 16.18 4.51 1.54
N PRO A 36 16.17 3.99 2.77
CA PRO A 36 15.68 2.64 3.03
C PRO A 36 14.36 2.45 2.31
N SER A 37 14.34 1.55 1.33
CA SER A 37 13.17 1.27 0.52
C SER A 37 12.24 0.38 1.34
N GLY A 38 11.58 0.97 2.34
CA GLY A 38 10.68 0.27 3.24
C GLY A 38 10.11 1.17 4.34
N PRO A 39 9.05 0.73 5.03
CA PRO A 39 8.52 1.42 6.19
C PRO A 39 9.62 1.64 7.23
N SER A 40 9.59 2.77 7.93
CA SER A 40 10.32 2.87 9.20
C SER A 40 9.74 1.86 10.20
N GLU A 41 10.55 1.40 11.17
CA GLU A 41 10.07 0.47 12.20
C GLU A 41 8.85 1.01 12.96
N ALA A 42 8.81 2.32 13.21
CA ALA A 42 7.68 2.98 13.85
C ALA A 42 6.40 2.91 13.01
N VAL A 43 6.51 3.15 11.69
CA VAL A 43 5.39 3.03 10.75
C VAL A 43 4.91 1.59 10.66
N GLN A 44 5.83 0.62 10.61
CA GLN A 44 5.47 -0.79 10.58
C GLN A 44 4.71 -1.21 11.86
N LYS A 45 5.23 -0.86 13.04
CA LYS A 45 4.55 -1.12 14.32
C LYS A 45 3.18 -0.45 14.39
N ALA A 46 3.06 0.75 13.85
CA ALA A 46 1.77 1.43 13.77
C ALA A 46 0.81 0.68 12.85
N LEU A 47 1.22 0.31 11.63
CA LEU A 47 0.41 -0.48 10.70
C LEU A 47 -0.10 -1.77 11.36
N ASP A 48 0.78 -2.52 12.02
CA ASP A 48 0.40 -3.77 12.68
C ASP A 48 -0.59 -3.52 13.83
N LYS A 49 -0.33 -2.51 14.67
CA LYS A 49 -1.23 -2.12 15.77
C LYS A 49 -2.60 -1.68 15.25
N ARG A 50 -2.65 -0.82 14.23
CA ARG A 50 -3.90 -0.31 13.66
C ARG A 50 -4.68 -1.42 12.97
N THR A 51 -3.99 -2.26 12.20
CA THR A 51 -4.60 -3.43 11.54
C THR A 51 -5.21 -4.37 12.56
N LYS A 52 -4.51 -4.66 13.66
CA LYS A 52 -5.06 -5.48 14.75
C LYS A 52 -6.37 -4.92 15.27
N SER A 53 -6.46 -3.62 15.55
CA SER A 53 -7.72 -3.02 16.03
C SER A 53 -8.86 -3.09 15.00
N ILE A 54 -8.56 -2.95 13.69
CA ILE A 54 -9.56 -3.14 12.64
C ILE A 54 -10.05 -4.60 12.59
N VAL A 55 -9.13 -5.56 12.65
CA VAL A 55 -9.48 -6.99 12.65
C VAL A 55 -10.25 -7.38 13.89
N ASP A 56 -9.82 -6.94 15.08
CA ASP A 56 -10.54 -7.18 16.33
C ASP A 56 -12.00 -6.67 16.23
N SER A 57 -12.22 -5.48 15.64
CA SER A 57 -13.56 -4.94 15.38
C SER A 57 -14.41 -5.84 14.48
N LEU A 58 -13.82 -6.43 13.43
CA LEU A 58 -14.47 -7.37 12.51
C LEU A 58 -14.68 -8.77 13.11
N GLU A 59 -13.84 -9.18 14.06
CA GLU A 59 -14.08 -10.36 14.90
C GLU A 59 -15.22 -10.11 15.91
N GLY A 60 -15.52 -8.84 16.20
CA GLY A 60 -16.47 -8.43 17.22
C GLY A 60 -15.91 -8.44 18.63
N VAL A 61 -14.59 -8.30 18.74
CA VAL A 61 -13.83 -8.23 19.98
C VAL A 61 -13.08 -6.90 20.05
N GLY A 62 -12.49 -6.60 21.22
CA GLY A 62 -11.67 -5.41 21.39
C GLY A 62 -12.45 -4.11 21.60
N ALA A 63 -11.70 -3.01 21.65
CA ALA A 63 -12.25 -1.67 21.91
C ALA A 63 -12.90 -1.07 20.66
N ALA A 64 -13.91 -0.23 20.86
CA ALA A 64 -14.55 0.50 19.79
C ALA A 64 -13.56 1.44 19.06
N LEU A 65 -13.65 1.48 17.73
CA LEU A 65 -12.83 2.36 16.90
C LEU A 65 -13.20 3.82 17.16
N ASN A 66 -12.26 4.66 17.59
CA ASN A 66 -12.54 6.06 17.95
C ASN A 66 -11.74 7.05 17.08
N ALA A 67 -12.07 8.34 17.18
CA ALA A 67 -11.47 9.39 16.37
C ALA A 67 -9.93 9.47 16.48
N ASP A 68 -9.34 9.07 17.61
CA ASP A 68 -7.90 9.12 17.83
C ASP A 68 -7.12 8.08 17.02
N MET A 69 -7.82 7.07 16.50
CA MET A 69 -7.24 6.10 15.58
C MET A 69 -7.05 6.65 14.17
N PHE A 70 -7.81 7.67 13.79
CA PHE A 70 -7.89 8.19 12.42
C PHE A 70 -7.28 9.59 12.31
N SER A 71 -6.66 9.87 11.17
CA SER A 71 -6.09 11.19 10.88
C SER A 71 -7.18 12.25 10.84
N ALA A 72 -6.78 13.51 11.01
CA ALA A 72 -7.72 14.63 10.91
C ALA A 72 -8.41 14.68 9.52
N GLU A 73 -7.69 14.32 8.45
CA GLU A 73 -8.24 14.32 7.10
C GLU A 73 -9.25 13.18 6.87
N PHE A 74 -8.97 12.00 7.42
CA PHE A 74 -9.92 10.89 7.40
C PHE A 74 -11.22 11.26 8.14
N ASN A 75 -11.10 11.87 9.32
CA ASN A 75 -12.25 12.24 10.16
C ASN A 75 -13.14 13.32 9.53
N LYS A 76 -12.67 14.05 8.50
CA LYS A 76 -13.53 14.94 7.70
C LYS A 76 -14.46 14.18 6.76
N GLN A 77 -14.09 12.96 6.38
CA GLN A 77 -14.82 12.14 5.40
C GLN A 77 -15.76 11.14 6.07
N ALA A 78 -15.35 10.58 7.21
CA ALA A 78 -16.15 9.62 7.96
C ALA A 78 -15.99 9.84 9.46
N THR A 79 -17.11 9.92 10.19
CA THR A 79 -17.08 9.96 11.65
C THR A 79 -16.76 8.57 12.23
N PRO A 80 -16.25 8.48 13.47
CA PRO A 80 -15.99 7.19 14.10
C PRO A 80 -17.23 6.28 14.16
N GLU A 81 -18.41 6.86 14.37
CA GLU A 81 -19.69 6.13 14.40
C GLU A 81 -20.01 5.53 13.02
N GLN A 82 -19.77 6.29 11.94
CA GLN A 82 -19.95 5.79 10.58
C GLN A 82 -18.97 4.67 10.25
N VAL A 83 -17.72 4.77 10.70
CA VAL A 83 -16.73 3.69 10.54
C VAL A 83 -17.16 2.44 11.30
N GLN A 84 -17.56 2.58 12.57
CA GLN A 84 -18.05 1.45 13.37
C GLN A 84 -19.27 0.79 12.73
N GLN A 85 -20.21 1.58 12.23
CA GLN A 85 -21.38 1.08 11.52
C GLN A 85 -20.99 0.34 10.24
N ALA A 86 -20.04 0.86 9.46
CA ALA A 86 -19.53 0.18 8.27
C ALA A 86 -18.82 -1.14 8.61
N MET A 87 -18.02 -1.18 9.68
CA MET A 87 -17.38 -2.43 10.14
C MET A 87 -18.43 -3.45 10.58
N LYS A 88 -19.48 -3.01 11.29
CA LYS A 88 -20.59 -3.86 11.69
C LYS A 88 -21.32 -4.41 10.46
N GLN A 89 -21.66 -3.57 9.49
CA GLN A 89 -22.33 -4.00 8.25
C GLN A 89 -21.49 -5.00 7.45
N LEU A 90 -20.17 -4.75 7.34
CA LEU A 90 -19.26 -5.68 6.70
C LEU A 90 -19.28 -7.03 7.43
N ARG A 91 -19.07 -7.04 8.75
CA ARG A 91 -19.10 -8.26 9.57
C ARG A 91 -20.43 -9.00 9.48
N ASP A 92 -21.56 -8.31 9.51
CA ASP A 92 -22.89 -8.93 9.38
C ASP A 92 -23.07 -9.56 7.99
N SER A 93 -22.40 -9.02 6.97
CA SER A 93 -22.44 -9.55 5.59
C SER A 93 -21.51 -10.75 5.36
N VAL A 94 -20.26 -10.68 5.82
CA VAL A 94 -19.22 -11.71 5.53
C VAL A 94 -18.93 -12.66 6.69
N GLY A 95 -19.50 -12.41 7.87
CA GLY A 95 -19.20 -13.09 9.14
C GLY A 95 -17.92 -12.59 9.79
N SER A 96 -17.52 -13.23 10.91
CA SER A 96 -16.25 -12.92 11.58
C SER A 96 -15.06 -13.18 10.66
N CYS A 97 -14.06 -12.31 10.73
CA CYS A 97 -12.87 -12.32 9.87
C CYS A 97 -11.58 -12.55 10.65
N LYS A 98 -10.61 -13.26 10.09
CA LYS A 98 -9.26 -13.39 10.64
C LYS A 98 -8.22 -12.92 9.63
N LEU A 99 -7.08 -12.43 10.09
CA LEU A 99 -5.97 -12.10 9.21
C LEU A 99 -5.27 -13.37 8.71
N VAL A 100 -5.16 -13.57 7.39
CA VAL A 100 -4.51 -14.77 6.81
C VAL A 100 -3.32 -14.47 5.92
N GLY A 101 -3.15 -13.23 5.49
CA GLY A 101 -2.01 -12.86 4.66
C GLY A 101 -1.73 -11.37 4.67
N ARG A 102 -0.47 -11.04 4.44
CA ARG A 102 -0.01 -9.68 4.15
C ARG A 102 0.43 -9.61 2.68
N ILE A 103 -0.01 -8.56 2.01
CA ILE A 103 0.38 -8.21 0.65
C ILE A 103 1.24 -6.95 0.76
N ASN A 104 2.51 -7.08 0.37
CA ASN A 104 3.44 -5.96 0.41
C ASN A 104 2.98 -4.88 -0.57
N SER A 105 2.92 -3.64 -0.08
CA SER A 105 2.65 -2.46 -0.89
C SER A 105 3.97 -1.76 -1.23
N PRO A 106 4.10 -1.17 -2.43
CA PRO A 106 5.26 -0.37 -2.78
C PRO A 106 5.32 0.96 -2.02
N ALA A 107 4.20 1.45 -1.48
CA ALA A 107 4.17 2.63 -0.61
C ALA A 107 4.54 2.25 0.83
N PRO A 108 5.52 2.92 1.46
CA PRO A 108 6.13 2.50 2.74
C PRO A 108 5.19 2.65 3.94
N ASN A 109 4.14 3.45 3.84
CA ASN A 109 3.17 3.69 4.90
C ASN A 109 1.80 3.05 4.65
N ILE A 110 1.70 2.22 3.61
CA ILE A 110 0.49 1.49 3.24
C ILE A 110 0.80 0.00 3.24
N THR A 111 -0.15 -0.83 3.64
CA THR A 111 -0.06 -2.28 3.50
C THR A 111 -1.43 -2.84 3.16
N ALA A 112 -1.44 -3.88 2.32
CA ALA A 112 -2.62 -4.65 2.04
C ALA A 112 -2.57 -5.97 2.82
N TYR A 113 -3.74 -6.48 3.14
CA TYR A 113 -3.96 -7.69 3.92
C TYR A 113 -5.09 -8.49 3.31
N LEU A 114 -5.03 -9.81 3.42
CA LEU A 114 -6.14 -10.69 3.10
C LEU A 114 -6.77 -11.17 4.40
N LEU A 115 -8.07 -10.91 4.52
CA LEU A 115 -8.88 -11.41 5.62
C LEU A 115 -9.63 -12.66 5.16
N ASP A 116 -9.59 -13.71 5.97
CA ASP A 116 -10.44 -14.88 5.82
C ASP A 116 -11.67 -14.73 6.71
N CYS A 117 -12.82 -14.49 6.09
CA CYS A 117 -14.10 -14.39 6.77
C CYS A 117 -14.96 -15.63 6.47
N GLN A 118 -15.96 -15.86 7.32
CA GLN A 118 -16.82 -17.05 7.23
C GLN A 118 -17.43 -17.26 5.83
N LYS A 119 -17.85 -16.18 5.16
CA LYS A 119 -18.53 -16.26 3.85
C LYS A 119 -17.67 -15.79 2.67
N ALA A 120 -16.54 -15.14 2.91
CA ALA A 120 -15.73 -14.55 1.84
C ALA A 120 -14.27 -14.32 2.27
N PHE A 121 -13.37 -14.19 1.30
CA PHE A 121 -12.09 -13.53 1.53
C PHE A 121 -12.24 -12.03 1.25
N VAL A 122 -11.77 -11.18 2.15
CA VAL A 122 -11.91 -9.72 2.05
C VAL A 122 -10.53 -9.07 1.99
N PRO A 123 -10.14 -8.43 0.88
CA PRO A 123 -8.91 -7.66 0.83
C PRO A 123 -9.07 -6.33 1.56
N LEU A 124 -8.18 -6.07 2.50
CA LEU A 124 -8.09 -4.85 3.29
C LEU A 124 -6.83 -4.10 2.88
N GLU A 125 -6.93 -2.80 2.64
CA GLU A 125 -5.80 -1.89 2.48
C GLU A 125 -5.86 -0.81 3.56
N ILE A 126 -4.75 -0.63 4.27
CA ILE A 126 -4.64 0.34 5.35
C ILE A 126 -3.38 1.19 5.17
N GLY A 127 -3.54 2.49 5.28
CA GLY A 127 -2.46 3.46 5.29
C GLY A 127 -2.43 4.25 6.58
N VAL A 128 -1.23 4.55 7.07
CA VAL A 128 -1.02 5.42 8.24
C VAL A 128 -0.24 6.66 7.85
N GLU A 129 -0.43 7.75 8.60
CA GLU A 129 0.45 8.92 8.50
C GLU A 129 1.91 8.51 8.79
N GLU A 130 2.88 9.09 8.09
CA GLU A 130 4.30 8.82 8.35
C GLU A 130 4.77 9.40 9.69
N LYS A 131 4.19 10.55 10.07
CA LYS A 131 4.45 11.21 11.35
C LYS A 131 3.72 10.51 12.49
N ALA A 132 4.34 10.52 13.68
CA ALA A 132 3.68 10.10 14.90
C ALA A 132 2.39 10.93 15.14
N PRO A 133 1.30 10.34 15.66
CA PRO A 133 1.19 8.97 16.18
C PRO A 133 0.76 7.93 15.13
N ASN A 134 1.05 8.18 13.84
CA ASN A 134 0.79 7.28 12.72
C ASN A 134 -0.68 6.84 12.70
N LYS A 135 -1.58 7.84 12.67
CA LYS A 135 -3.02 7.59 12.62
C LYS A 135 -3.40 7.04 11.25
N ILE A 136 -4.50 6.30 11.19
CA ILE A 136 -5.04 5.76 9.94
C ILE A 136 -5.43 6.94 9.03
N GLN A 137 -4.77 7.03 7.88
CA GLN A 137 -5.07 8.03 6.84
C GLN A 137 -5.93 7.45 5.72
N SER A 138 -5.88 6.13 5.51
CA SER A 138 -6.73 5.43 4.55
C SER A 138 -7.11 4.05 5.09
N LEU A 139 -8.37 3.68 4.86
CA LEU A 139 -8.92 2.37 5.20
C LEU A 139 -9.87 1.96 4.08
N ILE A 140 -9.51 0.92 3.34
CA ILE A 140 -10.25 0.49 2.15
C ILE A 140 -10.47 -1.01 2.21
N PHE A 141 -11.74 -1.41 2.12
CA PHE A 141 -12.11 -2.80 1.85
C PHE A 141 -12.37 -2.92 0.35
N ARG A 142 -11.62 -3.79 -0.33
CA ARG A 142 -11.83 -4.06 -1.76
C ARG A 142 -12.97 -5.05 -1.95
N ALA A 143 -13.37 -5.28 -3.20
CA ALA A 143 -14.37 -6.27 -3.53
C ALA A 143 -14.01 -7.65 -2.95
N SER A 144 -14.96 -8.25 -2.24
CA SER A 144 -14.78 -9.54 -1.57
C SER A 144 -14.89 -10.71 -2.55
N PHE A 145 -14.13 -11.78 -2.28
CA PHE A 145 -14.21 -13.05 -2.99
C PHE A 145 -15.12 -14.01 -2.22
N TRP A 146 -16.37 -14.14 -2.64
CA TRP A 146 -17.36 -15.00 -1.99
C TRP A 146 -17.01 -16.48 -2.11
N ARG A 147 -17.19 -17.20 -1.01
CA ARG A 147 -17.06 -18.66 -1.00
C ARG A 147 -18.30 -19.26 -1.65
N LEU A 148 -18.10 -20.19 -2.59
CA LEU A 148 -19.21 -20.92 -3.20
C LEU A 148 -19.98 -21.69 -2.13
N GLY A 149 -21.30 -21.50 -2.08
CA GLY A 149 -22.19 -22.21 -1.15
C GLY A 149 -22.23 -21.68 0.28
N ALA A 150 -21.59 -20.55 0.59
CA ALA A 150 -21.76 -19.89 1.87
C ALA A 150 -23.12 -19.16 1.90
N GLN A 151 -24.12 -19.76 2.55
CA GLN A 151 -25.41 -19.12 2.87
C GLN A 151 -25.36 -18.50 4.26
#